data_AF-A0A0R1ZJI8-F1
#
_entry.id   AF-A0A0R1ZJI8-F1
#
_cell.length_a   1.000
_cell.length_b   1.000
_cell.length_c   1.000
_cell.angle_alpha   90.00
_cell.angle_beta   90.00
_cell.angle_gamma   90.00
#
_symmetry.space_group_name_H-M   'P 1'
#
loop_
_entity.id
_entity.type
_entity.pdbx_description
1 polymer ?
#
loop_
_entity_poly.entity_id
_entity_poly.type
_entity_poly.pdbx_seq_one_letter_code
_entity_poly.pdbx_strand_id
1 'polypeptide(L)'
;MKIKYRFAVALAVIAGFGGMFGMNSQTTQAATAKDVATVTAKKTTIYRTAGASKTKSTLKKGTRRNVSSMKTVRGVTWYHVGTSQWVKYSDVAVKTAKTISNGYVTFLGRTTKVSLGNTMVNTAPTGNTAQTWGGQATLSTRDHKSTHIIGHNTSNFGKITKLKVGSAITVKDASGHKKTYHVKSYKNVTDFGFVAGTRKYVYGTMVSANQGEQIVLQTCISRTVNRVVWAK
;
A
#
# COMPACT_ATOMS: atom_id res chain seq x y z
N MET A 1 3.55 -17.25 18.68
CA MET A 1 4.29 -16.05 18.23
C MET A 1 3.58 -15.44 17.00
N LYS A 2 2.83 -14.34 17.16
CA LYS A 2 2.12 -13.68 16.03
C LYS A 2 3.13 -12.88 15.19
N ILE A 3 3.63 -13.46 14.11
CA ILE A 3 4.51 -12.77 13.17
C ILE A 3 3.68 -11.69 12.46
N LYS A 4 3.88 -10.44 12.86
CA LYS A 4 3.28 -9.28 12.19
C LYS A 4 4.03 -9.05 10.87
N TYR A 5 3.48 -9.54 9.77
CA TYR A 5 3.99 -9.23 8.44
C TYR A 5 3.78 -7.73 8.18
N ARG A 6 4.88 -7.00 8.01
CA ARG A 6 4.84 -5.60 7.60
C ARG A 6 4.83 -5.60 6.08
N PHE A 7 3.92 -4.84 5.50
CA PHE A 7 4.04 -4.49 4.08
C PHE A 7 5.22 -3.54 3.99
N ALA A 8 6.42 -4.05 3.75
CA ALA A 8 7.44 -3.20 3.17
C ALA A 8 7.05 -3.10 1.70
N VAL A 9 6.18 -2.16 1.32
CA VAL A 9 6.26 -1.73 -0.08
C VAL A 9 7.36 -0.69 -0.07
N ALA A 10 8.58 -1.16 -0.33
CA ALA A 10 9.64 -0.27 -0.67
C ALA A 10 9.24 0.35 -2.01
N LEU A 11 8.62 1.52 -1.92
CA LEU A 11 8.34 2.41 -3.03
C LEU A 11 9.67 2.71 -3.74
N ALA A 12 9.99 1.88 -4.72
CA ALA A 12 10.87 2.25 -5.79
C ALA A 12 10.06 3.25 -6.64
N VAL A 13 10.16 4.54 -6.31
CA VAL A 13 9.93 5.57 -7.32
C VAL A 13 11.11 5.44 -8.29
N ILE A 14 11.08 4.44 -9.16
CA ILE A 14 11.88 4.44 -10.37
C ILE A 14 11.06 5.30 -11.32
N ALA A 15 11.60 6.49 -11.61
CA ALA A 15 11.15 7.36 -12.66
C ALA A 15 10.89 6.50 -13.91
N GLY A 16 9.63 6.37 -14.27
CA GLY A 16 9.19 5.54 -15.37
C GLY A 16 8.20 6.33 -16.21
N PHE A 17 8.70 7.32 -16.92
CA PHE A 17 8.14 7.75 -18.20
C PHE A 17 9.33 8.05 -19.13
N GLY A 18 9.34 7.39 -20.29
CA GLY A 18 10.38 7.54 -21.28
C GLY A 18 10.46 8.96 -21.85
N GLY A 19 11.65 9.32 -22.31
CA GLY A 19 11.94 10.60 -22.95
C GLY A 19 13.20 11.22 -22.35
N MET A 20 14.25 11.33 -23.17
CA MET A 20 15.39 12.21 -22.90
C MET A 20 14.89 13.59 -22.44
N PHE A 21 15.37 14.05 -21.28
CA PHE A 21 15.78 15.42 -20.93
C PHE A 21 15.88 15.49 -19.39
N GLY A 22 17.02 15.98 -18.91
CA GLY A 22 17.40 15.91 -17.51
C GLY A 22 16.53 16.77 -16.59
N MET A 23 16.28 16.25 -15.39
CA MET A 23 16.26 17.00 -14.13
C MET A 23 15.99 16.05 -12.97
N ASN A 24 16.72 16.26 -11.88
CA ASN A 24 16.65 15.56 -10.60
C ASN A 24 15.28 15.77 -9.91
N SER A 25 14.25 15.08 -10.37
CA SER A 25 12.89 15.23 -9.84
C SER A 25 12.63 14.24 -8.70
N GLN A 26 12.99 14.64 -7.48
CA GLN A 26 12.47 14.03 -6.25
C GLN A 26 10.96 14.29 -6.16
N THR A 27 10.13 13.32 -6.54
CA THR A 27 8.68 13.45 -6.39
C THR A 27 8.30 13.43 -4.91
N THR A 28 7.90 14.57 -4.36
CA THR A 28 7.24 14.67 -3.05
C THR A 28 5.75 14.37 -3.21
N GLN A 29 5.27 13.25 -2.67
CA GLN A 29 3.83 12.99 -2.61
C GLN A 29 3.27 13.63 -1.33
N ALA A 30 2.36 14.59 -1.51
CA ALA A 30 1.66 15.23 -0.40
C ALA A 30 0.71 14.25 0.26
N ALA A 31 0.71 14.23 1.60
CA ALA A 31 -0.25 13.48 2.35
C ALA A 31 -1.54 14.27 2.54
N THR A 32 -2.65 13.55 2.63
CA THR A 32 -3.85 14.16 3.21
C THR A 32 -3.60 14.37 4.70
N ALA A 33 -4.05 15.48 5.28
CA ALA A 33 -3.83 15.83 6.70
C ALA A 33 -4.42 14.84 7.74
N LYS A 34 -4.87 13.68 7.30
CA LYS A 34 -5.55 12.64 8.08
C LYS A 34 -4.74 11.36 8.23
N ASP A 35 -3.60 11.22 7.57
CA ASP A 35 -2.74 10.05 7.76
C ASP A 35 -1.97 10.14 9.09
N VAL A 36 -1.89 9.06 9.86
CA VAL A 36 -1.25 9.02 11.18
C VAL A 36 -0.18 7.93 11.22
N ALA A 37 1.06 8.33 11.48
CA ALA A 37 2.19 7.46 11.78
C ALA A 37 2.20 7.11 13.27
N THR A 38 2.32 5.82 13.59
CA THR A 38 2.55 5.31 14.94
C THR A 38 3.93 4.67 15.01
N VAL A 39 4.78 5.09 15.95
CA VAL A 39 6.12 4.51 16.13
C VAL A 39 6.00 3.05 16.59
N THR A 40 6.61 2.15 15.83
CA THR A 40 6.59 0.71 16.07
C THR A 40 7.93 0.19 16.62
N ALA A 41 9.03 0.83 16.24
CA ALA A 41 10.35 0.57 16.81
C ALA A 41 10.40 0.97 18.29
N LYS A 42 11.37 0.44 19.05
CA LYS A 42 11.58 0.81 20.47
C LYS A 42 11.72 2.34 20.63
N LYS A 43 12.47 2.95 19.71
CA LYS A 43 12.59 4.40 19.50
C LYS A 43 12.89 4.67 18.03
N THR A 44 12.53 5.85 17.53
CA THR A 44 12.93 6.34 16.20
C THR A 44 13.60 7.70 16.32
N THR A 45 14.64 7.93 15.53
CA THR A 45 15.37 9.21 15.50
C THR A 45 14.63 10.20 14.61
N ILE A 46 14.52 11.45 15.04
CA ILE A 46 13.98 12.54 14.22
C ILE A 46 15.11 13.13 13.38
N TYR A 47 14.81 13.39 12.11
CA TYR A 47 15.72 14.03 11.15
C TYR A 47 15.18 15.38 10.74
N ARG A 48 16.06 16.39 10.59
CA ARG A 48 15.65 17.74 10.14
C ARG A 48 15.10 17.72 8.72
N THR A 49 15.72 16.90 7.88
CA THR A 49 15.34 16.68 6.47
C THR A 49 15.52 15.20 6.16
N ALA A 50 14.70 14.67 5.25
CA ALA A 50 14.81 13.29 4.77
C ALA A 50 16.25 12.99 4.30
N GLY A 51 16.88 11.95 4.86
CA GLY A 51 18.23 11.52 4.49
C GLY A 51 19.38 12.42 4.95
N ALA A 52 19.12 13.46 5.75
CA ALA A 52 20.11 14.41 6.24
C ALA A 52 20.61 14.07 7.66
N SER A 53 21.28 15.02 8.32
CA SER A 53 21.81 14.87 9.68
C SER A 53 20.71 14.57 10.71
N LYS A 54 21.02 13.62 11.61
CA LYS A 54 20.18 13.24 12.75
C LYS A 54 20.02 14.43 13.69
N THR A 55 18.84 14.57 14.30
CA THR A 55 18.69 15.40 15.50
C THR A 55 19.09 14.61 16.74
N LYS A 56 19.28 15.28 17.88
CA LYS A 56 19.42 14.63 19.19
C LYS A 56 18.09 14.10 19.75
N SER A 57 16.97 14.35 19.06
CA SER A 57 15.62 14.03 19.50
C SER A 57 15.15 12.67 18.98
N THR A 58 14.36 11.96 19.79
CA THR A 58 13.77 10.67 19.43
C THR A 58 12.29 10.62 19.81
N LEU A 59 11.53 9.77 19.11
CA LEU A 59 10.17 9.41 19.50
C LEU A 59 10.18 7.97 20.03
N LYS A 60 9.44 7.74 21.12
CA LYS A 60 9.31 6.41 21.74
C LYS A 60 8.27 5.56 21.00
N LYS A 61 8.33 4.24 21.18
CA LYS A 61 7.30 3.32 20.69
C LYS A 61 5.91 3.79 21.12
N GLY A 62 4.93 3.73 20.21
CA GLY A 62 3.55 4.13 20.45
C GLY A 62 3.25 5.61 20.21
N THR A 63 4.27 6.48 20.10
CA THR A 63 4.04 7.89 19.75
C THR A 63 3.35 8.01 18.39
N ARG A 64 2.32 8.86 18.33
CA ARG A 64 1.52 9.13 17.14
C ARG A 64 1.82 10.51 16.58
N ARG A 65 1.92 10.63 15.26
CA ARG A 65 2.10 11.90 14.54
C ARG A 65 1.30 11.91 13.24
N ASN A 66 0.79 13.06 12.86
CA ASN A 66 0.19 13.24 11.55
C ASN A 66 1.28 13.15 10.47
N VAL A 67 0.96 12.52 9.36
CA VAL A 67 1.83 12.45 8.18
C VAL A 67 1.32 13.47 7.18
N SER A 68 2.21 14.33 6.72
CA SER A 68 1.89 15.41 5.76
C SER A 68 2.54 15.21 4.39
N SER A 69 3.56 14.36 4.30
CA SER A 69 4.12 13.90 3.02
C SER A 69 5.06 12.71 3.24
N MET A 70 5.48 12.09 2.14
CA MET A 70 6.58 11.14 2.12
C MET A 70 7.62 11.49 1.06
N LYS A 71 8.86 11.05 1.29
CA LYS A 71 9.99 11.28 0.39
C LYS A 71 10.94 10.08 0.39
N THR A 72 11.43 9.69 -0.78
CA THR A 72 12.49 8.68 -0.91
C THR A 72 13.83 9.37 -1.18
N VAL A 73 14.84 9.08 -0.37
CA VAL A 73 16.19 9.62 -0.50
C VAL A 73 17.17 8.48 -0.37
N ARG A 74 18.01 8.26 -1.39
CA ARG A 74 19.03 7.20 -1.43
C ARG A 74 18.44 5.81 -1.10
N GLY A 75 17.29 5.48 -1.69
CA GLY A 75 16.60 4.20 -1.48
C GLY A 75 15.87 4.05 -0.14
N VAL A 76 15.89 5.07 0.73
CA VAL A 76 15.19 5.05 2.02
C VAL A 76 13.97 5.96 1.96
N THR A 77 12.80 5.43 2.31
CA THR A 77 11.56 6.19 2.41
C THR A 77 11.42 6.86 3.78
N TRP A 78 10.99 8.12 3.78
CA TRP A 78 10.83 8.98 4.94
C TRP A 78 9.43 9.57 4.99
N TYR A 79 8.89 9.72 6.20
CA TYR A 79 7.62 10.41 6.45
C TYR A 79 7.85 11.75 7.13
N HIS A 80 7.22 12.80 6.62
CA HIS A 80 7.19 14.12 7.26
C HIS A 80 6.10 14.14 8.33
N VAL A 81 6.51 14.33 9.58
CA VAL A 81 5.66 14.15 10.78
C VAL A 81 5.51 15.41 11.64
N GLY A 82 6.01 16.55 11.15
CA GLY A 82 5.99 17.85 11.81
C GLY A 82 7.03 18.79 11.19
N THR A 83 7.07 20.06 11.61
CA THR A 83 7.98 21.08 11.07
C THR A 83 9.44 20.65 11.16
N SER A 84 10.08 20.42 10.00
CA SER A 84 11.46 19.90 9.93
C SER A 84 11.64 18.59 10.72
N GLN A 85 10.63 17.71 10.70
CA GLN A 85 10.68 16.42 11.38
C GLN A 85 10.36 15.29 10.41
N TRP A 86 11.37 14.46 10.16
CA TRP A 86 11.28 13.28 9.33
C TRP A 86 11.62 12.03 10.12
N VAL A 87 10.87 10.95 9.90
CA VAL A 87 11.12 9.63 10.48
C VAL A 87 11.21 8.59 9.37
N LYS A 88 11.96 7.52 9.63
CA LYS A 88 12.10 6.42 8.65
C LYS A 88 10.82 5.64 8.53
N TYR A 89 10.47 5.26 7.30
CA TYR A 89 9.36 4.36 6.98
C TYR A 89 9.39 3.08 7.81
N SER A 90 10.57 2.48 7.96
CA SER A 90 10.79 1.21 8.68
C SER A 90 10.37 1.28 10.16
N ASP A 91 10.37 2.47 10.75
CA ASP A 91 10.22 2.63 12.19
C ASP A 91 8.76 2.88 12.60
N VAL A 92 7.88 3.18 11.63
CA VAL A 92 6.49 3.57 11.87
C VAL A 92 5.50 2.71 11.10
N ALA A 93 4.26 2.65 11.60
CA ALA A 93 3.10 2.17 10.86
C ALA A 93 2.18 3.36 10.58
N VAL A 94 1.87 3.62 9.33
CA VAL A 94 0.99 4.69 8.86
C VAL A 94 -0.39 4.12 8.58
N LYS A 95 -1.43 4.82 9.04
CA LYS A 95 -2.84 4.52 8.75
C LYS A 95 -3.56 5.78 8.31
N THR A 96 -4.54 5.64 7.43
CA THR A 96 -5.43 6.75 7.05
C THR A 96 -6.55 6.92 8.08
N ALA A 97 -6.80 8.16 8.51
CA ALA A 97 -7.95 8.49 9.34
C ALA A 97 -9.16 8.89 8.47
N LYS A 98 -9.73 7.96 7.70
CA LYS A 98 -11.11 8.15 7.19
C LYS A 98 -11.79 6.87 6.71
N THR A 99 -13.08 6.80 7.03
CA THR A 99 -14.06 5.73 6.81
C THR A 99 -14.53 5.66 5.35
N ILE A 100 -14.46 4.47 4.73
CA ILE A 100 -15.37 4.09 3.63
C ILE A 100 -16.56 3.38 4.28
N SER A 101 -17.76 3.82 3.92
CA SER A 101 -18.99 3.11 4.25
C SER A 101 -19.13 1.87 3.35
N ASN A 102 -19.34 0.71 3.97
CA ASN A 102 -19.99 -0.48 3.37
C ASN A 102 -19.34 -1.18 2.15
N GLY A 103 -18.13 -0.82 1.71
CA GLY A 103 -17.41 -1.52 0.65
C GLY A 103 -16.82 -2.88 1.09
N TYR A 104 -16.84 -3.89 0.21
CA TYR A 104 -16.24 -5.20 0.51
C TYR A 104 -15.77 -5.95 -0.74
N VAL A 105 -14.93 -6.96 -0.51
CA VAL A 105 -14.61 -8.00 -1.48
C VAL A 105 -14.99 -9.38 -0.94
N THR A 106 -15.47 -10.26 -1.83
CA THR A 106 -15.86 -11.63 -1.52
C THR A 106 -15.22 -12.59 -2.52
N PHE A 107 -14.55 -13.61 -2.01
CA PHE A 107 -13.98 -14.70 -2.80
C PHE A 107 -13.84 -15.95 -1.93
N LEU A 108 -13.94 -17.13 -2.54
CA LEU A 108 -13.84 -18.43 -1.84
C LEU A 108 -14.79 -18.52 -0.61
N GLY A 109 -16.01 -17.96 -0.75
CA GLY A 109 -17.02 -17.92 0.32
C GLY A 109 -16.67 -17.04 1.53
N ARG A 110 -15.69 -16.14 1.41
CA ARG A 110 -15.26 -15.24 2.50
C ARG A 110 -15.39 -13.79 2.08
N THR A 111 -16.01 -13.00 2.96
CA THR A 111 -16.14 -11.55 2.80
C THR A 111 -15.10 -10.82 3.64
N THR A 112 -14.52 -9.78 3.06
CA THR A 112 -13.58 -8.85 3.72
C THR A 112 -14.03 -7.42 3.45
N LYS A 113 -14.26 -6.62 4.50
CA LYS A 113 -14.59 -5.20 4.36
C LYS A 113 -13.37 -4.42 3.86
N VAL A 114 -13.58 -3.45 2.97
CA VAL A 114 -12.55 -2.59 2.40
C VAL A 114 -12.71 -1.17 2.94
N SER A 115 -11.68 -0.64 3.60
CA SER A 115 -11.62 0.77 4.02
C SER A 115 -10.88 1.63 3.00
N LEU A 116 -10.99 2.95 3.15
CA LEU A 116 -10.21 3.90 2.35
C LEU A 116 -8.76 3.81 2.77
N GLY A 117 -7.86 3.85 1.81
CA GLY A 117 -6.45 4.13 2.04
C GLY A 117 -5.83 4.86 0.86
N ASN A 118 -4.51 4.90 0.86
CA ASN A 118 -3.68 5.53 -0.17
C ASN A 118 -2.26 4.93 -0.13
N THR A 119 -1.39 5.37 -1.04
CA THR A 119 -0.04 4.81 -1.21
C THR A 119 0.92 5.12 -0.05
N MET A 120 0.55 6.02 0.86
CA MET A 120 1.37 6.33 2.03
C MET A 120 1.15 5.36 3.17
N VAL A 121 0.04 4.62 3.17
CA VAL A 121 -0.19 3.56 4.15
C VAL A 121 0.87 2.47 3.94
N ASN A 122 1.60 2.11 4.99
CA ASN A 122 2.69 1.14 4.87
C ASN A 122 2.42 -0.18 5.59
N THR A 123 1.18 -0.39 6.00
CA THR A 123 0.77 -1.61 6.70
C THR A 123 -0.70 -1.84 6.36
N ALA A 124 -1.04 -3.08 5.99
CA ALA A 124 -2.44 -3.48 5.87
C ALA A 124 -3.24 -3.17 7.13
N PRO A 125 -4.57 -3.01 7.02
CA PRO A 125 -5.37 -2.70 8.18
C PRO A 125 -5.41 -3.91 9.11
N THR A 126 -5.47 -3.63 10.41
CA THR A 126 -5.51 -4.66 11.44
C THR A 126 -6.86 -5.38 11.45
N GLY A 127 -6.84 -6.69 11.77
CA GLY A 127 -8.05 -7.49 11.88
C GLY A 127 -8.44 -8.14 10.54
N ASN A 128 -9.73 -8.46 10.40
CA ASN A 128 -10.27 -9.11 9.21
C ASN A 128 -10.80 -8.10 8.19
N THR A 129 -9.93 -7.18 7.80
CA THR A 129 -10.24 -6.06 6.91
C THR A 129 -9.16 -5.92 5.83
N ALA A 130 -9.51 -5.20 4.78
CA ALA A 130 -8.61 -4.77 3.73
C ALA A 130 -8.78 -3.26 3.51
N GLN A 131 -7.90 -2.63 2.75
CA GLN A 131 -8.00 -1.22 2.41
C GLN A 131 -7.49 -0.96 1.00
N THR A 132 -8.01 0.07 0.35
CA THR A 132 -7.40 0.57 -0.89
C THR A 132 -6.01 1.15 -0.62
N TRP A 133 -5.13 1.11 -1.60
CA TRP A 133 -3.73 1.50 -1.43
C TRP A 133 -3.19 2.27 -2.63
N GLY A 134 -3.08 1.61 -3.78
CA GLY A 134 -2.74 2.24 -5.06
C GLY A 134 -3.92 2.26 -6.02
N GLY A 135 -3.70 2.83 -7.20
CA GLY A 135 -4.75 3.00 -8.19
C GLY A 135 -5.74 4.07 -7.76
N GLN A 136 -7.01 3.85 -8.06
CA GLN A 136 -8.09 4.66 -7.53
C GLN A 136 -8.22 4.41 -6.02
N ALA A 137 -8.24 5.49 -5.23
CA ALA A 137 -8.37 5.40 -3.78
C ALA A 137 -9.78 4.99 -3.36
N THR A 138 -10.81 5.52 -4.02
CA THR A 138 -12.21 5.18 -3.78
C THR A 138 -12.55 3.85 -4.46
N LEU A 139 -12.93 2.84 -3.68
CA LEU A 139 -13.43 1.59 -4.26
C LEU A 139 -14.71 1.85 -5.06
N SER A 140 -14.64 1.70 -6.38
CA SER A 140 -15.74 1.83 -7.33
C SER A 140 -15.75 0.62 -8.25
N THR A 141 -16.93 0.27 -8.78
CA THR A 141 -17.07 -0.76 -9.83
C THR A 141 -17.58 -0.19 -11.16
N ARG A 142 -17.55 1.14 -11.32
CA ARG A 142 -18.18 1.85 -12.44
C ARG A 142 -17.35 3.02 -12.98
N ASP A 143 -16.20 3.33 -12.37
CA ASP A 143 -15.39 4.49 -12.79
C ASP A 143 -14.35 4.16 -13.87
N HIS A 144 -14.32 2.90 -14.31
CA HIS A 144 -13.38 2.40 -15.32
C HIS A 144 -11.92 2.52 -14.89
N LYS A 145 -11.66 2.53 -13.57
CA LYS A 145 -10.31 2.64 -13.01
C LYS A 145 -9.88 1.34 -12.32
N SER A 146 -8.57 1.22 -12.16
CA SER A 146 -7.95 0.14 -11.42
C SER A 146 -7.89 0.49 -9.94
N THR A 147 -8.40 -0.38 -9.07
CA THR A 147 -8.28 -0.24 -7.60
C THR A 147 -7.33 -1.30 -7.04
N HIS A 148 -6.30 -0.88 -6.32
CA HIS A 148 -5.40 -1.80 -5.61
C HIS A 148 -5.78 -1.90 -4.14
N ILE A 149 -6.01 -3.12 -3.67
CA ILE A 149 -6.49 -3.45 -2.33
C ILE A 149 -5.46 -4.33 -1.61
N ILE A 150 -5.12 -3.96 -0.37
CA ILE A 150 -4.18 -4.70 0.48
C ILE A 150 -4.85 -5.23 1.75
N GLY A 151 -4.41 -6.40 2.22
CA GLY A 151 -4.91 -7.02 3.46
C GLY A 151 -3.95 -8.05 4.04
N HIS A 152 -3.98 -8.27 5.35
CA HIS A 152 -3.07 -9.22 6.01
C HIS A 152 -3.34 -10.67 5.61
N ASN A 153 -2.28 -11.45 5.44
CA ASN A 153 -2.33 -12.86 5.07
C ASN A 153 -2.94 -13.78 6.15
N THR A 154 -2.98 -13.30 7.38
CA THR A 154 -3.62 -13.98 8.51
C THR A 154 -5.14 -13.75 8.59
N SER A 155 -5.72 -12.98 7.67
CA SER A 155 -7.16 -12.68 7.60
C SER A 155 -7.84 -13.49 6.49
N ASN A 156 -9.17 -13.33 6.34
CA ASN A 156 -9.88 -13.83 5.16
C ASN A 156 -9.21 -13.37 3.85
N PHE A 157 -8.67 -12.15 3.84
CA PHE A 157 -8.02 -11.59 2.67
C PHE A 157 -6.77 -12.39 2.24
N GLY A 158 -6.10 -13.05 3.18
CA GLY A 158 -4.92 -13.87 2.88
C GLY A 158 -5.18 -15.04 1.92
N LYS A 159 -6.45 -15.43 1.77
CA LYS A 159 -6.86 -16.51 0.86
C LYS A 159 -6.72 -16.14 -0.63
N ILE A 160 -6.36 -14.90 -0.99
CA ILE A 160 -5.99 -14.58 -2.38
C ILE A 160 -4.82 -15.44 -2.89
N THR A 161 -4.00 -15.99 -1.98
CA THR A 161 -2.94 -16.96 -2.30
C THR A 161 -3.45 -18.24 -2.94
N LYS A 162 -4.73 -18.59 -2.73
CA LYS A 162 -5.39 -19.77 -3.28
C LYS A 162 -6.15 -19.50 -4.59
N LEU A 163 -6.29 -18.24 -5.00
CA LEU A 163 -6.98 -17.89 -6.23
C LEU A 163 -6.15 -18.31 -7.45
N LYS A 164 -6.83 -18.86 -8.45
CA LYS A 164 -6.29 -19.25 -9.76
C LYS A 164 -6.88 -18.36 -10.84
N VAL A 165 -6.28 -18.35 -12.04
CA VAL A 165 -6.90 -17.74 -13.22
C VAL A 165 -8.33 -18.25 -13.38
N GLY A 166 -9.27 -17.35 -13.65
CA GLY A 166 -10.70 -17.62 -13.72
C GLY A 166 -11.45 -17.63 -12.39
N SER A 167 -10.78 -17.57 -11.23
CA SER A 167 -11.48 -17.49 -9.94
C SER A 167 -12.33 -16.22 -9.86
N ALA A 168 -13.57 -16.35 -9.41
CA ALA A 168 -14.50 -15.24 -9.24
C ALA A 168 -14.21 -14.43 -7.97
N ILE A 169 -14.29 -13.10 -8.09
CA ILE A 169 -14.13 -12.13 -7.01
C ILE A 169 -15.25 -11.11 -7.12
N THR A 170 -16.17 -11.11 -6.16
CA THR A 170 -17.26 -10.14 -6.12
C THR A 170 -16.85 -8.94 -5.27
N VAL A 171 -16.97 -7.74 -5.82
CA VAL A 171 -16.76 -6.47 -5.13
C VAL A 171 -18.10 -5.80 -4.96
N LYS A 172 -18.36 -5.22 -3.78
CA LYS A 172 -19.39 -4.20 -3.61
C LYS A 172 -18.72 -2.87 -3.30
N ASP A 173 -19.02 -1.84 -4.09
CA ASP A 173 -18.55 -0.48 -3.82
C ASP A 173 -19.29 0.16 -2.64
N ALA A 174 -18.87 1.36 -2.26
CA ALA A 174 -19.49 2.12 -1.17
C ALA A 174 -20.92 2.58 -1.49
N SER A 175 -21.25 2.69 -2.78
CA SER A 175 -22.58 3.08 -3.29
C SER A 175 -23.53 1.89 -3.41
N GLY A 176 -23.08 0.66 -3.14
CA GLY A 176 -23.88 -0.56 -3.16
C GLY A 176 -23.85 -1.34 -4.47
N HIS A 177 -23.17 -0.85 -5.52
CA HIS A 177 -23.05 -1.60 -6.77
C HIS A 177 -22.16 -2.81 -6.57
N LYS A 178 -22.56 -3.93 -7.19
CA LYS A 178 -21.82 -5.18 -7.18
C LYS A 178 -21.26 -5.49 -8.56
N LYS A 179 -20.03 -5.99 -8.60
CA LYS A 179 -19.42 -6.53 -9.81
C LYS A 179 -18.59 -7.76 -9.48
N THR A 180 -18.69 -8.79 -10.32
CA THR A 180 -17.85 -9.99 -10.22
C THR A 180 -16.75 -9.91 -11.28
N TYR A 181 -15.52 -9.86 -10.80
CA TYR A 181 -14.30 -9.91 -11.60
C TYR A 181 -13.78 -11.34 -11.66
N HIS A 182 -13.02 -11.65 -12.70
CA HIS A 182 -12.34 -12.93 -12.84
C HIS A 182 -10.83 -12.72 -12.84
N VAL A 183 -10.11 -13.55 -12.08
CA VAL A 183 -8.64 -13.48 -12.02
C VAL A 183 -8.06 -13.69 -13.42
N LYS A 184 -7.29 -12.71 -13.89
CA LYS A 184 -6.57 -12.78 -15.17
C LYS A 184 -5.14 -13.26 -14.98
N SER A 185 -4.49 -12.87 -13.89
CA SER A 185 -3.14 -13.31 -13.58
C SER A 185 -2.82 -13.14 -12.10
N TYR A 186 -1.78 -13.83 -11.63
CA TYR A 186 -1.20 -13.60 -10.32
C TYR A 186 0.33 -13.74 -10.39
N LYS A 187 1.03 -13.03 -9.50
CA LYS A 187 2.50 -13.05 -9.40
C LYS A 187 2.91 -13.00 -7.93
N ASN A 188 4.06 -13.59 -7.61
CA ASN A 188 4.74 -13.30 -6.36
C ASN A 188 5.70 -12.14 -6.63
N VAL A 189 5.58 -11.06 -5.88
CA VAL A 189 6.26 -9.79 -6.12
C VAL A 189 7.01 -9.39 -4.84
N THR A 190 8.26 -8.96 -4.98
CA THR A 190 9.04 -8.43 -3.88
C THR A 190 8.45 -7.12 -3.38
N ASP A 191 8.90 -6.71 -2.21
CA ASP A 191 8.62 -5.41 -1.61
C ASP A 191 8.92 -4.21 -2.53
N PHE A 192 9.79 -4.39 -3.54
CA PHE A 192 10.20 -3.38 -4.50
C PHE A 192 9.44 -3.44 -5.83
N GLY A 193 8.43 -4.31 -5.95
CA GLY A 193 7.65 -4.41 -7.18
C GLY A 193 8.27 -5.28 -8.28
N PHE A 194 9.30 -6.09 -7.97
CA PHE A 194 9.87 -7.06 -8.91
C PHE A 194 9.21 -8.42 -8.75
N VAL A 195 8.96 -9.13 -9.85
CA VAL A 195 8.52 -10.54 -9.78
C VAL A 195 9.64 -11.37 -9.15
N ALA A 196 9.31 -12.09 -8.07
CA ALA A 196 10.25 -12.85 -7.28
C ALA A 196 11.09 -13.80 -8.15
N GLY A 197 12.41 -13.80 -7.94
CA GLY A 197 13.35 -14.60 -8.73
C GLY A 197 13.67 -14.02 -10.11
N THR A 198 13.19 -12.82 -10.45
CA THR A 198 13.43 -12.20 -11.77
C THR A 198 13.77 -10.71 -11.63
N ARG A 199 14.22 -10.10 -12.73
CA ARG A 199 14.38 -8.63 -12.86
C ARG A 199 13.12 -7.92 -13.40
N LYS A 200 12.01 -8.63 -13.57
CA LYS A 200 10.79 -8.07 -14.16
C LYS A 200 10.08 -7.16 -13.16
N TYR A 201 10.07 -5.86 -13.43
CA TYR A 201 9.37 -4.85 -12.65
C TYR A 201 7.89 -4.76 -13.05
N VAL A 202 6.96 -4.76 -12.08
CA VAL A 202 5.50 -4.73 -12.30
C VAL A 202 4.77 -3.71 -11.43
N TYR A 203 5.49 -2.89 -10.66
CA TYR A 203 4.86 -1.94 -9.73
C TYR A 203 3.84 -1.01 -10.40
N GLY A 204 4.18 -0.47 -11.58
CA GLY A 204 3.29 0.44 -12.32
C GLY A 204 1.93 -0.18 -12.63
N THR A 205 1.88 -1.48 -12.94
CA THR A 205 0.62 -2.19 -13.21
C THR A 205 -0.13 -2.58 -11.94
N MET A 206 0.50 -2.47 -10.76
CA MET A 206 -0.16 -2.67 -9.47
C MET A 206 -0.86 -1.40 -9.01
N VAL A 207 -0.25 -0.22 -9.23
CA VAL A 207 -0.69 1.03 -8.57
C VAL A 207 -1.21 2.11 -9.51
N SER A 208 -1.15 1.94 -10.82
CA SER A 208 -1.73 2.93 -11.74
C SER A 208 -3.25 2.80 -11.79
N ALA A 209 -3.98 3.90 -11.64
CA ALA A 209 -5.44 3.93 -11.78
C ALA A 209 -5.89 3.80 -13.25
N ASN A 210 -5.05 4.24 -14.19
CA ASN A 210 -5.37 4.37 -15.61
C ASN A 210 -5.05 3.09 -16.40
N GLN A 211 -5.58 1.95 -15.95
CA GLN A 211 -5.40 0.63 -16.58
C GLN A 211 -6.73 0.00 -17.01
N GLY A 212 -7.79 0.80 -17.01
CA GLY A 212 -9.17 0.36 -17.13
C GLY A 212 -9.72 -0.23 -15.84
N GLU A 213 -10.99 -0.64 -15.90
CA GLU A 213 -11.72 -1.27 -14.81
C GLU A 213 -11.05 -2.59 -14.39
N GLN A 214 -10.51 -2.63 -13.18
CA GLN A 214 -9.92 -3.84 -12.60
C GLN A 214 -9.73 -3.71 -11.09
N ILE A 215 -9.51 -4.85 -10.46
CA ILE A 215 -8.97 -4.90 -9.10
C ILE A 215 -7.62 -5.58 -9.08
N VAL A 216 -6.72 -5.04 -8.26
CA VAL A 216 -5.43 -5.64 -7.91
C VAL A 216 -5.48 -5.97 -6.42
N LEU A 217 -5.24 -7.22 -6.04
CA LEU A 217 -5.26 -7.66 -4.65
C LEU A 217 -3.85 -8.04 -4.21
N GLN A 218 -3.41 -7.59 -3.03
CA GLN A 218 -2.09 -7.93 -2.51
C GLN A 218 -2.10 -8.37 -1.04
N THR A 219 -1.37 -9.45 -0.75
CA THR A 219 -1.12 -9.95 0.60
C THR A 219 0.29 -10.50 0.74
N CYS A 220 0.84 -10.49 1.95
CA CYS A 220 2.18 -11.02 2.21
C CYS A 220 2.22 -12.56 2.11
N ILE A 221 3.24 -13.10 1.46
CA ILE A 221 3.61 -14.53 1.56
C ILE A 221 4.73 -14.70 2.59
N SER A 222 5.70 -13.80 2.57
CA SER A 222 6.82 -13.74 3.52
C SER A 222 7.02 -12.30 4.02
N ARG A 223 8.16 -12.03 4.68
CA ARG A 223 8.55 -10.67 5.05
C ARG A 223 8.89 -9.78 3.86
N THR A 224 9.24 -10.36 2.71
CA THR A 224 9.78 -9.63 1.56
C THR A 224 9.11 -9.97 0.23
N VAL A 225 8.12 -10.87 0.25
CA VAL A 225 7.41 -11.36 -0.93
C VAL A 225 5.92 -11.31 -0.66
N ASN A 226 5.18 -10.82 -1.65
CA ASN A 226 3.75 -10.62 -1.63
C ASN A 226 3.10 -11.38 -2.79
N ARG A 227 1.93 -11.99 -2.57
CA ARG A 227 1.05 -12.42 -3.66
C ARG A 227 0.32 -11.20 -4.19
N VAL A 228 0.37 -10.99 -5.49
CA VAL A 228 -0.42 -10.00 -6.22
C VAL A 228 -1.33 -10.71 -7.21
N VAL A 229 -2.62 -10.35 -7.25
CA VAL A 229 -3.65 -10.91 -8.13
C VAL A 229 -4.31 -9.79 -8.91
N TRP A 230 -4.36 -9.90 -10.24
CA TRP A 230 -5.08 -8.97 -11.11
C TRP A 230 -6.38 -9.64 -11.59
N ALA A 231 -7.51 -8.97 -11.45
CA ALA A 231 -8.82 -9.46 -11.89
C ALA A 231 -9.60 -8.37 -12.64
N LYS A 232 -10.28 -8.78 -13.72
CA LYS A 232 -11.08 -7.93 -14.61
C LYS A 232 -12.47 -8.54 -14.82
#